data_AF-A0A4V2B1L5-F1
#
_entry.id   AF-A0A4V2B1L5-F1
#
_cell.length_a   1.000
_cell.length_b   1.000
_cell.length_c   1.000
_cell.angle_alpha   90.00
_cell.angle_beta   90.00
_cell.angle_gamma   90.00
#
_symmetry.space_group_name_H-M   'P 1'
#
loop_
_entity.id
_entity.type
_entity.pdbx_description
1 polymer ?
#
loop_
_entity_poly.entity_id
_entity_poly.type
_entity_poly.pdbx_seq_one_letter_code
_entity_poly.pdbx_strand_id
1 'polypeptide(L)'
;MAKKKHKIGEKYRIDLPESSEWSLEDLYIFPHTYEQCYTFVYCLDTDLPASDKEAIDSAFARYPWKGGYSYVNFYQILRTRIPLKSRPKLASMHKASPGWIELALNLDVAVEVAKSVALMSGSFVACAAAYKKAWTLLLSIRTEREKARNLQLQLRQSQIKAIRGTCEELAKCLGFKSLSELHKRTDNPEVSLKLLAAHYRRMRTLHEYSSKNKIDLPTDDV
;
A
#
# COMPACT_ATOMS: atom_id res chain seq x y z
N MET A 1 11.20 24.69 11.62
CA MET A 1 10.71 23.78 10.56
C MET A 1 9.28 24.17 10.23
N ALA A 2 9.02 24.67 9.02
CA ALA A 2 7.67 25.06 8.61
C ALA A 2 6.80 23.81 8.46
N LYS A 3 5.64 23.75 9.11
CA LYS A 3 4.64 22.69 8.90
C LYS A 3 4.18 22.77 7.44
N LYS A 4 4.54 21.78 6.61
CA LYS A 4 4.03 21.63 5.25
C LYS A 4 2.50 21.53 5.35
N LYS A 5 1.79 22.59 4.93
CA LYS A 5 0.31 22.57 4.91
C LYS A 5 -0.10 21.48 3.91
N HIS A 6 -0.69 20.40 4.41
CA HIS A 6 -1.21 19.34 3.55
C HIS A 6 -2.36 19.92 2.72
N LYS A 7 -2.31 19.68 1.41
CA LYS A 7 -3.32 20.11 0.42
C LYS A 7 -4.55 19.21 0.50
N ILE A 8 -5.38 19.44 1.52
CA ILE A 8 -6.52 18.58 1.85
C ILE A 8 -7.77 19.04 1.12
N GLY A 9 -8.43 18.12 0.41
CA GLY A 9 -9.65 18.40 -0.34
C GLY A 9 -9.39 19.01 -1.72
N GLU A 10 -8.11 19.09 -2.11
CA GLU A 10 -7.72 19.41 -3.48
C GLU A 10 -8.03 18.23 -4.41
N LYS A 11 -8.19 18.55 -5.70
CA LYS A 11 -8.52 17.58 -6.72
C LYS A 11 -7.24 16.98 -7.28
N TYR A 12 -7.18 15.66 -7.31
CA TYR A 12 -6.17 14.89 -8.02
C TYR A 12 -6.82 14.27 -9.25
N ARG A 13 -6.27 14.55 -10.43
CA ARG A 13 -6.79 14.06 -11.71
C ARG A 13 -5.98 12.84 -12.16
N ILE A 14 -6.70 11.77 -12.48
CA ILE A 14 -6.17 10.55 -13.08
C ILE A 14 -6.66 10.55 -14.52
N ASP A 15 -5.73 10.51 -15.48
CA ASP A 15 -6.11 10.53 -16.88
C ASP A 15 -6.44 9.12 -17.38
N LEU A 16 -7.43 9.04 -18.26
CA LEU A 16 -7.83 7.83 -18.98
C LEU A 16 -7.37 8.02 -20.43
N PRO A 17 -6.27 7.36 -20.86
CA PRO A 17 -5.74 7.52 -22.21
C PRO A 17 -6.75 7.15 -23.31
N GLU A 18 -6.49 7.58 -24.55
CA GLU A 18 -7.41 7.35 -25.68
C GLU A 18 -7.71 5.87 -25.96
N SER A 19 -6.75 4.98 -25.69
CA SER A 19 -6.89 3.52 -25.85
C SER A 19 -7.44 2.81 -24.61
N SER A 20 -7.88 3.57 -23.60
CA SER A 20 -8.32 3.04 -22.32
C SER A 20 -9.72 2.43 -22.43
N GLU A 21 -9.78 1.10 -22.52
CA GLU A 21 -11.03 0.34 -22.49
C GLU A 21 -11.36 -0.09 -21.05
N TRP A 22 -12.24 0.68 -20.40
CA TRP A 22 -12.75 0.36 -19.07
C TRP A 22 -14.04 -0.45 -19.18
N SER A 23 -14.00 -1.65 -18.64
CA SER A 23 -15.17 -2.47 -18.34
C SER A 23 -15.86 -2.00 -17.06
N LEU A 24 -17.07 -2.51 -16.80
CA LEU A 24 -17.76 -2.28 -15.52
C LEU A 24 -16.96 -2.84 -14.33
N GLU A 25 -16.19 -3.90 -14.53
CA GLU A 25 -15.33 -4.46 -13.49
C GLU A 25 -14.21 -3.49 -13.09
N ASP A 26 -13.70 -2.70 -14.05
CA ASP A 26 -12.68 -1.69 -13.78
C ASP A 26 -13.18 -0.59 -12.85
N LEU A 27 -14.46 -0.22 -12.94
CA LEU A 27 -15.12 0.73 -12.02
C LEU A 27 -15.20 0.22 -10.58
N TYR A 28 -15.00 -1.08 -10.35
CA TYR A 28 -14.92 -1.67 -9.01
C TYR A 28 -13.45 -1.87 -8.58
N ILE A 29 -12.66 -2.55 -9.40
CA ILE A 29 -11.30 -2.97 -9.03
C ILE A 29 -10.38 -1.77 -8.84
N PHE A 30 -10.36 -0.82 -9.79
CA PHE A 30 -9.41 0.28 -9.72
C PHE A 30 -9.69 1.21 -8.53
N PRO A 31 -10.89 1.77 -8.33
CA PRO A 31 -11.14 2.68 -7.21
C PRO A 31 -10.90 2.01 -5.86
N HIS A 32 -11.31 0.75 -5.71
CA HIS A 32 -11.08 0.00 -4.47
C HIS A 32 -9.59 -0.21 -4.18
N THR A 33 -8.83 -0.64 -5.19
CA THR A 33 -7.38 -0.85 -5.05
C THR A 33 -6.65 0.47 -4.77
N TYR A 34 -7.03 1.54 -5.48
CA TYR A 34 -6.46 2.86 -5.28
C TYR A 34 -6.71 3.36 -3.85
N GLU A 35 -7.93 3.26 -3.34
CA GLU A 35 -8.27 3.64 -1.96
C GLU A 35 -7.43 2.86 -0.93
N GLN A 36 -7.17 1.57 -1.18
CA GLN A 36 -6.34 0.75 -0.31
C GLN A 36 -4.86 1.19 -0.35
N CYS A 37 -4.29 1.43 -1.53
CA CYS A 37 -2.92 1.92 -1.65
C CYS A 37 -2.76 3.29 -1.01
N TYR A 38 -3.69 4.20 -1.28
CA TYR A 38 -3.76 5.51 -0.64
C TYR A 38 -3.84 5.40 0.89
N THR A 39 -4.68 4.51 1.41
CA THR A 39 -4.82 4.28 2.86
C THR A 39 -3.52 3.83 3.50
N PHE A 40 -2.78 2.94 2.82
CA PHE A 40 -1.49 2.48 3.30
C PHE A 40 -0.48 3.61 3.36
N VAL A 41 -0.31 4.36 2.27
CA VAL A 41 0.64 5.50 2.19
C VAL A 41 0.27 6.59 3.19
N TYR A 42 -1.01 6.94 3.30
CA TYR A 42 -1.49 7.93 4.27
C TYR A 42 -1.11 7.55 5.70
N CYS A 43 -1.43 6.33 6.13
CA CYS A 43 -1.27 5.92 7.52
C CYS A 43 0.16 5.53 7.89
N LEU A 44 0.96 5.08 6.92
CA LEU A 44 2.25 4.46 7.19
C LEU A 44 3.44 5.20 6.60
N ASP A 45 3.25 6.12 5.65
CA ASP A 45 4.36 6.77 4.97
C ASP A 45 4.17 8.28 4.77
N THR A 46 3.24 8.88 5.53
CA THR A 46 2.98 10.32 5.52
C THR A 46 3.25 10.93 6.89
N ASP A 47 3.74 12.18 6.90
CA ASP A 47 3.93 12.95 8.12
C ASP A 47 2.61 13.49 8.68
N LEU A 48 1.96 12.67 9.50
CA LEU A 48 0.70 13.02 10.13
C LEU A 48 0.86 13.82 11.44
N PRO A 49 -0.17 14.59 11.85
CA PRO A 49 -0.27 15.14 13.20
C PRO A 49 -0.15 14.06 14.28
N ALA A 50 0.34 14.44 15.47
CA ALA A 50 0.56 13.49 16.58
C ALA A 50 -0.70 12.70 16.96
N SER A 51 -1.87 13.35 17.00
CA SER A 51 -3.16 12.71 17.29
C SER A 51 -3.50 11.58 16.32
N ASP A 52 -3.21 11.78 15.03
CA ASP A 52 -3.52 10.82 13.99
C ASP A 52 -2.52 9.65 14.04
N LYS A 53 -1.25 9.94 14.33
CA LYS A 53 -0.22 8.92 14.59
C LYS A 53 -0.59 8.02 15.77
N GLU A 54 -1.00 8.59 16.90
CA GLU A 54 -1.43 7.82 18.09
C GLU A 54 -2.63 6.91 17.79
N ALA A 55 -3.62 7.40 17.04
CA ALA A 55 -4.79 6.61 16.65
C ALA A 55 -4.40 5.41 15.75
N ILE A 56 -3.40 5.59 14.88
CA ILE A 56 -2.84 4.52 14.05
C ILE A 56 -2.04 3.55 14.91
N ASP A 57 -1.16 4.03 15.78
CA ASP A 57 -0.32 3.21 16.65
C ASP A 57 -1.18 2.32 17.56
N SER A 58 -2.26 2.87 18.12
CA SER A 58 -3.25 2.11 18.90
C SER A 58 -3.95 1.03 18.06
N ALA A 59 -4.22 1.31 16.79
CA ALA A 59 -4.79 0.31 15.89
C ALA A 59 -3.83 -0.85 15.65
N PHE A 60 -2.52 -0.60 15.48
CA PHE A 60 -1.51 -1.65 15.34
C PHE A 60 -1.37 -2.49 16.62
N ALA A 61 -1.25 -1.84 17.78
CA ALA A 61 -1.01 -2.51 19.06
C ALA A 61 -2.17 -3.45 19.46
N ARG A 62 -3.41 -3.09 19.11
CA ARG A 62 -4.61 -3.86 19.50
C ARG A 62 -5.04 -4.87 18.44
N TYR A 63 -4.43 -4.87 17.25
CA TYR A 63 -4.93 -5.68 16.14
C TYR A 63 -4.52 -7.15 16.27
N PRO A 64 -5.47 -8.10 16.29
CA PRO A 64 -5.14 -9.51 16.35
C PRO A 64 -4.70 -10.01 14.97
N TRP A 65 -3.39 -10.15 14.78
CA TRP A 65 -2.76 -10.72 13.58
C TRP A 65 -3.00 -12.24 13.46
N LYS A 66 -4.26 -12.64 13.27
CA LYS A 66 -4.72 -14.04 13.20
C LYS A 66 -4.96 -14.46 11.73
N GLY A 67 -3.87 -14.81 11.06
CA GLY A 67 -3.93 -15.43 9.72
C GLY A 67 -4.03 -14.44 8.56
N GLY A 68 -4.32 -14.96 7.36
CA GLY A 68 -4.26 -14.19 6.10
C GLY A 68 -5.34 -13.11 5.98
N TYR A 69 -6.55 -13.38 6.47
CA TYR A 69 -7.69 -12.44 6.37
C TYR A 69 -7.48 -11.16 7.21
N SER A 70 -6.68 -11.24 8.28
CA SER A 70 -6.30 -10.08 9.10
C SER A 70 -5.70 -8.95 8.27
N TYR A 71 -4.89 -9.25 7.26
CA TYR A 71 -4.23 -8.22 6.45
C TYR A 71 -5.18 -7.52 5.48
N VAL A 72 -6.32 -8.13 5.14
CA VAL A 72 -7.36 -7.49 4.32
C VAL A 72 -8.16 -6.54 5.18
N ASN A 73 -8.66 -7.04 6.32
CA ASN A 73 -9.46 -6.24 7.26
C ASN A 73 -8.69 -5.08 7.88
N PHE A 74 -7.37 -5.22 8.03
CA PHE A 74 -6.55 -4.15 8.59
C PHE A 74 -6.60 -2.87 7.76
N TYR A 75 -6.70 -2.96 6.42
CA TYR A 75 -6.85 -1.77 5.58
C TYR A 75 -8.16 -1.03 5.87
N GLN A 76 -9.24 -1.77 6.16
CA GLN A 76 -10.51 -1.16 6.53
C GLN A 76 -10.40 -0.44 7.88
N ILE A 77 -9.66 -1.01 8.84
CA ILE A 77 -9.38 -0.35 10.12
C ILE A 77 -8.55 0.92 9.90
N LEU A 78 -7.46 0.86 9.13
CA LEU A 78 -6.64 2.03 8.81
C LEU A 78 -7.46 3.12 8.13
N ARG A 79 -8.34 2.75 7.19
CA ARG A 79 -9.24 3.69 6.50
C ARG A 79 -10.13 4.46 7.48
N THR A 80 -10.61 3.81 8.54
CA THR A 80 -11.41 4.52 9.57
C THR A 80 -10.61 5.56 10.35
N ARG A 81 -9.27 5.48 10.34
CA ARG A 81 -8.38 6.45 11.00
C ARG A 81 -8.08 7.67 10.14
N ILE A 82 -8.31 7.61 8.83
CA ILE A 82 -8.15 8.76 7.95
C ILE A 82 -9.26 9.77 8.25
N PRO A 83 -8.96 11.06 8.49
CA PRO A 83 -9.97 12.11 8.63
C PRO A 83 -10.88 12.19 7.40
N LEU A 84 -12.19 12.44 7.59
CA LEU A 84 -13.19 12.44 6.52
C LEU A 84 -12.84 13.37 5.34
N LYS A 85 -12.15 14.49 5.62
CA LYS A 85 -11.69 15.47 4.63
C LYS A 85 -10.51 14.98 3.78
N SER A 86 -9.77 13.99 4.26
CA SER A 86 -8.59 13.42 3.60
C SER A 86 -8.86 12.03 3.01
N ARG A 87 -10.06 11.48 3.17
CA ARG A 87 -10.46 10.22 2.52
C ARG A 87 -10.73 10.46 1.03
N PRO A 88 -10.25 9.60 0.13
CA PRO A 88 -10.59 9.68 -1.28
C PRO A 88 -12.09 9.70 -1.51
N LYS A 89 -12.55 10.68 -2.29
CA LYS A 89 -13.93 10.78 -2.77
C LYS A 89 -13.91 11.06 -4.26
N LEU A 90 -14.81 10.41 -5.01
CA LEU A 90 -15.02 10.75 -6.40
C LEU A 90 -15.60 12.16 -6.49
N ALA A 91 -14.90 13.08 -7.15
CA ALA A 91 -15.38 14.43 -7.41
C ALA A 91 -16.12 14.48 -8.76
N SER A 92 -15.50 13.89 -9.79
CA SER A 92 -16.05 13.81 -11.15
C SER A 92 -15.38 12.67 -11.91
N MET A 93 -16.06 12.15 -12.93
CA MET A 93 -15.49 11.21 -13.88
C MET A 93 -16.08 11.52 -15.25
N HIS A 94 -15.22 11.55 -16.25
CA HIS A 94 -15.63 11.70 -17.64
C HIS A 94 -14.98 10.60 -18.46
N LYS A 95 -15.81 9.71 -19.02
CA LYS A 95 -15.33 8.70 -19.97
C LYS A 95 -15.59 9.21 -21.40
N ALA A 96 -14.53 9.72 -22.00
CA ALA A 96 -14.34 9.95 -23.43
C ALA A 96 -12.90 9.52 -23.78
N SER A 97 -12.49 9.63 -25.04
CA SER A 97 -11.08 9.48 -25.42
C SER A 97 -10.51 10.84 -25.82
N PRO A 98 -9.62 11.45 -25.01
CA PRO A 98 -9.21 11.06 -23.65
C PRO A 98 -10.28 11.40 -22.58
N GLY A 99 -10.22 10.69 -21.44
CA GLY A 99 -11.13 10.86 -20.30
C GLY A 99 -10.36 11.11 -19.00
N TRP A 100 -11.07 11.21 -17.87
CA TRP A 100 -10.44 11.39 -16.56
C TRP A 100 -11.30 10.94 -15.39
N ILE A 101 -10.64 10.73 -14.24
CA ILE A 101 -11.23 10.57 -12.91
C ILE A 101 -10.63 11.63 -12.01
N GLU A 102 -11.47 12.48 -11.43
CA GLU A 102 -11.06 13.46 -10.42
C GLU A 102 -11.43 12.96 -9.02
N LEU A 103 -10.44 12.94 -8.14
CA LEU A 103 -10.60 12.56 -6.73
C LEU A 103 -10.36 13.77 -5.83
N ALA A 104 -11.24 13.99 -4.85
CA ALA A 104 -10.99 14.93 -3.76
C ALA A 104 -10.34 14.18 -2.60
N LEU A 105 -9.09 14.53 -2.25
CA LEU A 105 -8.26 13.83 -1.26
C LEU A 105 -7.10 14.70 -0.73
N ASN A 106 -6.13 14.10 -0.02
CA ASN A 106 -4.86 14.77 0.28
C ASN A 106 -3.89 14.61 -0.90
N LEU A 107 -3.63 15.71 -1.61
CA LEU A 107 -2.85 15.69 -2.86
C LEU A 107 -1.44 15.11 -2.68
N ASP A 108 -0.74 15.49 -1.60
CA ASP A 108 0.61 14.98 -1.30
C ASP A 108 0.62 13.43 -1.27
N VAL A 109 -0.43 12.81 -0.73
CA VAL A 109 -0.52 11.35 -0.59
C VAL A 109 -0.84 10.69 -1.93
N ALA A 110 -1.71 11.29 -2.74
CA ALA A 110 -2.00 10.78 -4.08
C ALA A 110 -0.76 10.80 -4.98
N VAL A 111 0.02 11.87 -4.89
CA VAL A 111 1.30 12.02 -5.58
C VAL A 111 2.32 10.98 -5.13
N GLU A 112 2.41 10.70 -3.82
CA GLU A 112 3.28 9.62 -3.34
C GLU A 112 2.81 8.24 -3.82
N VAL A 113 1.51 7.97 -3.89
CA VAL A 113 0.98 6.73 -4.53
C VAL A 113 1.40 6.65 -6.00
N ALA A 114 1.27 7.75 -6.76
CA ALA A 114 1.68 7.80 -8.16
C ALA A 114 3.18 7.51 -8.34
N LYS A 115 4.03 8.14 -7.52
CA LYS A 115 5.48 7.89 -7.50
C LYS A 115 5.80 6.44 -7.14
N SER A 116 5.11 5.85 -6.17
CA SER A 116 5.28 4.44 -5.82
C SER A 116 4.90 3.51 -6.99
N VAL A 117 3.85 3.83 -7.75
CA VAL A 117 3.48 3.07 -8.97
C VAL A 117 4.57 3.24 -10.03
N ALA A 118 5.04 4.46 -10.29
CA ALA A 118 6.09 4.74 -11.27
C ALA A 118 7.41 4.01 -10.93
N LEU A 119 7.82 4.04 -9.64
CA LEU A 119 8.99 3.33 -9.14
C LEU A 119 8.86 1.81 -9.33
N MET A 120 7.70 1.26 -9.00
CA MET A 120 7.41 -0.16 -9.21
C MET A 120 7.44 -0.51 -10.70
N SER A 121 6.86 0.32 -11.57
CA SER A 121 6.89 0.11 -13.03
C SER A 121 8.31 0.09 -13.57
N GLY A 122 9.17 1.03 -13.16
CA GLY A 122 10.58 1.09 -13.58
C GLY A 122 11.45 -0.07 -13.09
N SER A 123 11.00 -0.81 -12.07
CA SER A 123 11.77 -1.91 -11.46
C SER A 123 10.96 -3.19 -11.28
N PHE A 124 9.92 -3.39 -12.10
CA PHE A 124 8.88 -4.40 -11.87
C PHE A 124 9.43 -5.82 -11.71
N VAL A 125 10.39 -6.23 -12.55
CA VAL A 125 11.02 -7.55 -12.48
C VAL A 125 11.71 -7.79 -11.14
N ALA A 126 12.45 -6.80 -10.64
CA ALA A 126 13.11 -6.88 -9.33
C ALA A 126 12.08 -6.95 -8.20
N CYS A 127 11.00 -6.18 -8.31
CA CYS A 127 9.93 -6.19 -7.31
C CYS A 127 9.14 -7.50 -7.28
N ALA A 128 8.91 -8.10 -8.44
CA ALA A 128 8.32 -9.43 -8.55
C ALA A 128 9.23 -10.51 -7.94
N ALA A 129 10.55 -10.40 -8.12
CA ALA A 129 11.52 -11.29 -7.49
C ALA A 129 11.53 -11.15 -5.96
N ALA A 130 11.54 -9.91 -5.43
CA ALA A 130 11.47 -9.65 -4.00
C ALA A 130 10.17 -10.19 -3.37
N TYR A 131 9.03 -10.01 -4.04
CA TYR A 131 7.75 -10.59 -3.61
C TYR A 131 7.78 -12.12 -3.63
N LYS A 132 8.33 -12.73 -4.68
CA LYS A 132 8.47 -14.20 -4.76
C LYS A 132 9.32 -14.73 -3.59
N LYS A 133 10.43 -14.06 -3.28
CA LYS A 133 11.28 -14.39 -2.12
C LYS A 133 10.50 -14.28 -0.80
N ALA A 134 9.73 -13.21 -0.61
CA ALA A 134 8.87 -13.04 0.56
C ALA A 134 7.86 -14.19 0.70
N TRP A 135 7.20 -14.55 -0.40
CA TRP A 135 6.25 -15.65 -0.44
C TRP A 135 6.90 -16.99 -0.06
N THR A 136 8.03 -17.33 -0.70
CA THR A 136 8.75 -18.58 -0.42
C THR A 136 9.21 -18.67 1.04
N LEU A 137 9.69 -17.55 1.61
CA LEU A 137 10.11 -17.50 3.01
C LEU A 137 8.94 -17.68 3.99
N LEU A 138 7.81 -17.00 3.74
CA LEU A 138 6.61 -17.16 4.56
C LEU A 138 6.05 -18.59 4.49
N LEU A 139 6.10 -19.20 3.30
CA LEU A 139 5.67 -20.58 3.09
C LEU A 139 6.58 -21.57 3.82
N SER A 140 7.91 -21.41 3.76
CA SER A 140 8.84 -22.32 4.44
C SER A 140 8.66 -22.27 5.97
N ILE A 141 8.50 -21.08 6.55
CA ILE A 141 8.21 -20.90 7.99
C ILE A 141 6.92 -21.62 8.37
N ARG A 142 5.86 -21.47 7.57
CA ARG A 142 4.59 -22.16 7.80
C ARG A 142 4.76 -23.68 7.75
N THR A 143 5.42 -24.20 6.72
CA THR A 143 5.67 -25.64 6.56
C THR A 143 6.49 -26.20 7.72
N GLU A 144 7.50 -25.47 8.21
CA GLU A 144 8.27 -25.88 9.40
C GLU A 144 7.40 -25.97 10.66
N ARG A 145 6.55 -24.96 10.89
CA ARG A 145 5.57 -24.94 11.99
C ARG A 145 4.58 -26.10 11.93
N GLU A 146 4.08 -26.41 10.73
CA GLU A 146 3.17 -27.54 10.50
C GLU A 146 3.86 -28.88 10.77
N LYS A 147 5.10 -29.07 10.29
CA LYS A 147 5.92 -30.27 10.58
C LYS A 147 6.20 -30.44 12.06
N ALA A 148 6.47 -29.35 12.77
CA ALA A 148 6.68 -29.35 14.22
C ALA A 148 5.37 -29.52 15.02
N ARG A 149 4.21 -29.57 14.37
CA ARG A 149 2.87 -29.51 14.99
C ARG A 149 2.72 -28.35 15.98
N ASN A 150 3.43 -27.25 15.73
CA ASN A 150 3.44 -26.07 16.59
C ASN A 150 3.40 -24.79 15.73
N LEU A 151 2.19 -24.25 15.56
CA LEU A 151 1.98 -23.00 14.82
C LEU A 151 2.54 -21.76 15.53
N GLN A 152 2.88 -21.88 16.81
CA GLN A 152 3.49 -20.82 17.62
C GLN A 152 5.01 -20.96 17.71
N LEU A 153 5.63 -21.84 16.91
CA LEU A 153 7.08 -21.99 16.88
C LEU A 153 7.72 -20.63 16.56
N GLN A 154 8.60 -20.21 17.47
CA GLN A 154 9.32 -18.95 17.37
C GLN A 154 10.27 -18.96 16.18
N LEU A 155 10.46 -17.79 15.59
CA LEU A 155 11.38 -17.63 14.45
C LEU A 155 12.82 -17.82 14.92
N ARG A 156 13.60 -18.54 14.12
CA ARG A 156 15.06 -18.62 14.29
C ARG A 156 15.71 -17.28 13.93
N GLN A 157 16.86 -16.99 14.51
CA GLN A 157 17.61 -15.75 14.20
C GLN A 157 17.92 -15.61 12.70
N SER A 158 18.22 -16.72 12.01
CA SER A 158 18.41 -16.75 10.55
C SER A 158 17.14 -16.36 9.78
N GLN A 159 15.96 -16.79 10.25
CA GLN A 159 14.66 -16.42 9.66
C GLN A 159 14.35 -14.94 9.91
N ILE A 160 14.60 -14.43 11.12
CA ILE A 160 14.43 -13.00 11.43
C ILE A 160 15.29 -12.14 10.50
N LYS A 161 16.57 -12.50 10.31
CA LYS A 161 17.48 -11.81 9.39
C LYS A 161 16.99 -11.85 7.95
N ALA A 162 16.57 -13.02 7.47
CA ALA A 162 16.04 -13.19 6.11
C ALA A 162 14.74 -12.38 5.89
N ILE A 163 13.85 -12.35 6.89
CA ILE A 163 12.62 -11.57 6.84
C ILE A 163 12.95 -10.07 6.74
N ARG A 164 13.82 -9.56 7.60
CA ARG A 164 14.19 -8.13 7.61
C ARG A 164 14.81 -7.69 6.27
N GLY A 165 15.75 -8.47 5.73
CA GLY A 165 16.32 -8.17 4.41
C GLY A 165 15.28 -8.20 3.29
N THR A 166 14.30 -9.10 3.37
CA THR A 166 13.20 -9.15 2.38
C THR A 166 12.23 -7.98 2.54
N CYS A 167 12.01 -7.50 3.77
CA CYS A 167 11.25 -6.28 4.02
C CYS A 167 11.93 -5.05 3.41
N GLU A 168 13.25 -4.94 3.51
CA GLU A 168 14.03 -3.84 2.89
C GLU A 168 13.90 -3.86 1.36
N GLU A 169 14.03 -5.04 0.75
CA GLU A 169 13.86 -5.22 -0.70
C GLU A 169 12.45 -4.80 -1.17
N LEU A 170 11.40 -5.24 -0.46
CA LEU A 170 10.03 -4.87 -0.77
C LEU A 170 9.76 -3.38 -0.52
N ALA A 171 10.25 -2.82 0.60
CA ALA A 171 10.06 -1.41 0.93
C ALA A 171 10.67 -0.51 -0.15
N LYS A 172 11.89 -0.82 -0.59
CA LYS A 172 12.56 -0.11 -1.69
C LYS A 172 11.73 -0.13 -2.98
N CYS A 173 11.21 -1.30 -3.33
CA CYS A 173 10.36 -1.48 -4.51
C CYS A 173 9.04 -0.71 -4.47
N LEU A 174 8.48 -0.53 -3.27
CA LEU A 174 7.22 0.16 -3.06
C LEU A 174 7.40 1.66 -2.83
N GLY A 175 8.65 2.14 -2.79
CA GLY A 175 8.97 3.51 -2.39
C GLY A 175 8.65 3.81 -0.93
N PHE A 176 8.51 2.76 -0.11
CA PHE A 176 8.10 2.88 1.29
C PHE A 176 9.26 3.33 2.17
N LYS A 177 9.15 4.53 2.74
CA LYS A 177 10.25 5.20 3.46
C LYS A 177 10.28 4.80 4.95
N SER A 178 9.14 4.47 5.52
CA SER A 178 8.95 4.33 6.97
C SER A 178 9.08 2.89 7.50
N LEU A 179 10.03 2.12 6.96
CA LEU A 179 10.20 0.70 7.33
C LEU A 179 10.51 0.49 8.82
N SER A 180 11.35 1.34 9.40
CA SER A 180 11.69 1.26 10.83
C SER A 180 10.45 1.44 11.71
N GLU A 181 9.58 2.41 11.36
CA GLU A 181 8.34 2.66 12.10
C GLU A 181 7.35 1.51 11.93
N LEU A 182 7.26 0.90 10.74
CA LEU A 182 6.46 -0.31 10.53
C LEU A 182 6.93 -1.47 11.41
N HIS A 183 8.24 -1.69 11.51
CA HIS A 183 8.80 -2.72 12.39
C HIS A 183 8.47 -2.44 13.86
N LYS A 184 8.58 -1.18 14.29
CA LYS A 184 8.22 -0.77 15.65
C LYS A 184 6.73 -0.97 15.94
N ARG A 185 5.85 -0.55 15.03
CA ARG A 185 4.38 -0.68 15.17
C ARG A 185 3.91 -2.13 15.22
N THR A 186 4.53 -2.99 14.44
CA THR A 186 4.12 -4.40 14.35
C THR A 186 4.74 -5.27 15.43
N ASP A 187 5.89 -4.87 15.98
CA ASP A 187 6.73 -5.64 16.91
C ASP A 187 6.92 -7.11 16.49
N ASN A 188 6.85 -7.36 15.18
CA ASN A 188 6.89 -8.70 14.62
C ASN A 188 7.33 -8.61 13.15
N PRO A 189 8.57 -9.03 12.83
CA PRO A 189 9.09 -8.98 11.48
C PRO A 189 8.23 -9.73 10.46
N GLU A 190 7.63 -10.86 10.84
CA GLU A 190 6.75 -11.64 9.96
C GLU A 190 5.47 -10.87 9.62
N VAL A 191 4.91 -10.13 10.58
CA VAL A 191 3.76 -9.25 10.35
C VAL A 191 4.14 -8.09 9.44
N SER A 192 5.30 -7.45 9.64
CA SER A 192 5.78 -6.39 8.74
C SER A 192 5.91 -6.90 7.30
N LEU A 193 6.52 -8.07 7.11
CA LEU A 193 6.69 -8.67 5.79
C LEU A 193 5.35 -8.98 5.12
N LYS A 194 4.39 -9.53 5.87
CA LYS A 194 3.05 -9.80 5.37
C LYS A 194 2.29 -8.54 4.99
N LEU A 195 2.44 -7.43 5.74
CA LEU A 195 1.86 -6.14 5.39
C LEU A 195 2.45 -5.57 4.10
N LEU A 196 3.78 -5.59 3.95
CA LEU A 196 4.46 -5.16 2.72
C LEU A 196 4.07 -6.04 1.53
N ALA A 197 4.03 -7.36 1.70
CA ALA A 197 3.59 -8.28 0.66
C ALA A 197 2.11 -8.05 0.27
N ALA A 198 1.26 -7.72 1.24
CA ALA A 198 -0.14 -7.37 0.99
C ALA A 198 -0.27 -6.01 0.26
N HIS A 199 0.60 -5.05 0.55
CA HIS A 199 0.64 -3.78 -0.17
C HIS A 199 1.16 -3.95 -1.60
N TYR A 200 2.24 -4.73 -1.78
CA TYR A 200 2.77 -5.10 -3.09
C TYR A 200 1.71 -5.64 -4.04
N ARG A 201 0.85 -6.56 -3.57
CA ARG A 201 -0.21 -7.12 -4.42
C ARG A 201 -1.17 -6.05 -4.97
N ARG A 202 -1.47 -5.02 -4.18
CA ARG A 202 -2.36 -3.93 -4.57
C ARG A 202 -1.67 -2.92 -5.49
N MET A 203 -0.42 -2.58 -5.16
CA MET A 203 0.42 -1.76 -6.03
C MET A 203 0.63 -2.42 -7.39
N ARG A 204 0.80 -3.75 -7.43
CA ARG A 204 0.86 -4.52 -8.66
C ARG A 204 -0.42 -4.35 -9.50
N THR A 205 -1.60 -4.38 -8.87
CA THR A 205 -2.85 -4.13 -9.59
C THR A 205 -2.85 -2.72 -10.19
N LEU A 206 -2.46 -1.68 -9.45
CA LEU A 206 -2.36 -0.32 -10.01
C LEU A 206 -1.35 -0.23 -11.15
N HIS A 207 -0.19 -0.89 -10.99
CA HIS A 207 0.80 -1.03 -12.06
C HIS A 207 0.20 -1.69 -13.31
N GLU A 208 -0.57 -2.77 -13.17
CA GLU A 208 -1.22 -3.44 -14.31
C GLU A 208 -2.23 -2.55 -15.05
N TYR A 209 -2.91 -1.62 -14.36
CA TYR A 209 -3.74 -0.60 -15.02
C TYR A 209 -2.88 0.38 -15.82
N SER A 210 -1.79 0.87 -15.23
CA SER A 210 -0.86 1.81 -15.88
C SER A 210 -0.16 1.14 -17.07
N SER A 211 0.36 -0.08 -16.92
CA SER A 211 1.08 -0.81 -17.97
C SER A 211 0.21 -1.20 -19.16
N LYS A 212 -1.11 -1.31 -18.95
CA LYS A 212 -2.11 -1.57 -20.00
C LYS A 212 -2.66 -0.29 -20.62
N ASN A 213 -2.07 0.88 -20.32
CA ASN A 213 -2.56 2.19 -20.76
C ASN A 213 -4.03 2.47 -20.36
N LYS A 214 -4.52 1.87 -19.27
CA LYS A 214 -5.87 2.15 -18.78
C LYS A 214 -5.95 3.42 -17.95
N ILE A 215 -4.85 3.81 -17.32
CA ILE A 215 -4.72 5.01 -16.51
C ILE A 215 -3.36 5.65 -16.73
N ASP A 216 -3.29 6.95 -16.48
CA ASP A 216 -2.07 7.66 -16.17
C ASP A 216 -2.21 8.36 -14.81
N LEU A 217 -1.15 8.28 -14.00
CA LEU A 217 -1.11 8.80 -12.63
C LEU A 217 -0.05 9.91 -12.57
N PRO A 218 -0.46 11.19 -12.58
CA PRO A 218 0.46 12.32 -12.47
C PRO A 218 1.32 12.23 -11.20
N THR A 219 2.65 12.34 -11.36
CA THR A 219 3.61 12.30 -10.24
C THR A 219 3.92 13.66 -9.64
N ASP A 220 3.33 14.72 -10.20
CA ASP A 220 3.50 16.11 -9.79
C ASP A 220 2.14 16.74 -9.52
N ASP A 221 2.12 17.77 -8.67
CA ASP A 221 0.95 18.61 -8.43
C ASP A 221 0.66 19.43 -9.69
N VAL A 222 -0.20 18.92 -10.59
CA VAL A 222 -0.72 19.67 -11.75
C VAL A 222 -2.04 20.35 -11.39
#